data_AF-A0AAQ4FF74-F1
#
_entry.id   AF-A0AAQ4FF74-F1
#
_cell.length_a   1.000
_cell.length_b   1.000
_cell.length_c   1.000
_cell.angle_alpha   90.00
_cell.angle_beta   90.00
_cell.angle_gamma   90.00
#
_symmetry.space_group_name_H-M   'P 1'
#
loop_
_entity.id
_entity.type
_entity.pdbx_description
1 polymer ?
#
loop_
_entity_poly.entity_id
_entity_poly.type
_entity_poly.pdbx_seq_one_letter_code
_entity_poly.pdbx_strand_id
1 'polypeptide(L)'
;MLEVSCRGMRQHVNKFDESVILAEIKKGKKVVLDAVVLATVHRPEKNPQAITIALHDDGLDPDVQENDGVYSEYFIDFIGKGIYPVKVEVSNQNATRLDYPFSDSDSSITTSMLQDTM
;
A
#
# COMPACT_ATOMS: atom_id res chain seq x y z
N MET A 1 17.61 -4.27 -3.57
CA MET A 1 17.44 -3.09 -2.71
C MET A 1 15.95 -2.81 -2.69
N LEU A 2 15.29 -2.98 -1.54
CA LEU A 2 13.87 -2.64 -1.35
C LEU A 2 13.84 -1.20 -0.81
N GLU A 3 13.09 -0.32 -1.44
CA GLU A 3 12.82 1.02 -0.92
C GLU A 3 11.44 1.02 -0.28
N VAL A 4 11.38 1.41 0.99
CA VAL A 4 10.13 1.62 1.72
C VAL A 4 9.95 3.13 1.85
N SER A 5 8.89 3.67 1.27
CA SER A 5 8.59 5.11 1.30
C SER A 5 7.30 5.34 2.06
N CYS A 6 7.36 6.10 3.16
CA CYS A 6 6.19 6.52 3.92
C CYS A 6 5.89 7.99 3.59
N ARG A 7 4.78 8.26 2.90
CA ARG A 7 4.27 9.63 2.68
C ARG A 7 3.14 9.92 3.66
N GLY A 8 3.36 10.88 4.57
CA GLY A 8 2.29 11.45 5.41
C GLY A 8 1.57 12.61 4.71
N MET A 9 0.26 12.51 4.53
CA MET A 9 -0.58 13.61 4.02
C MET A 9 -1.26 14.36 5.17
N ARG A 10 -1.18 15.69 5.18
CA ARG A 10 -2.02 16.55 6.05
C ARG A 10 -3.36 16.76 5.35
N GLN A 11 -4.42 16.16 5.88
CA GLN A 11 -5.80 16.48 5.48
C GLN A 11 -6.54 17.18 6.63
N HIS A 12 -7.33 18.19 6.29
CA HIS A 12 -8.32 18.78 7.19
C HIS A 12 -9.52 17.83 7.21
N VAL A 13 -9.54 16.90 8.18
CA VAL A 13 -10.56 15.85 8.26
C VAL A 13 -11.65 16.28 9.25
N ASN A 14 -12.86 16.55 8.75
CA ASN A 14 -14.07 16.70 9.57
C ASN A 14 -14.77 15.34 9.73
N LYS A 15 -14.02 14.37 10.25
CA LYS A 15 -14.49 13.03 10.65
C LYS A 15 -13.56 12.60 11.78
N PHE A 16 -14.14 12.26 12.93
CA PHE A 16 -13.42 12.03 14.20
C PHE A 16 -12.16 11.16 14.02
N ASP A 17 -10.97 11.76 14.22
CA ASP A 17 -9.67 11.13 14.54
C ASP A 17 -9.35 9.73 13.94
N GLU A 18 -9.75 9.46 12.71
CA GLU A 18 -9.34 8.26 11.97
C GLU A 18 -7.95 8.50 11.37
N SER A 19 -6.92 7.86 11.92
CA SER A 19 -5.59 7.85 11.31
C SER A 19 -5.42 6.61 10.46
N VAL A 20 -4.99 6.79 9.23
CA VAL A 20 -4.74 5.70 8.27
C VAL A 20 -3.25 5.44 8.20
N ILE A 21 -2.86 4.17 8.29
CA ILE A 21 -1.51 3.72 7.97
C ILE A 21 -1.50 3.34 6.49
N LEU A 22 -0.56 3.90 5.73
CA LEU A 22 -0.40 3.66 4.29
C LEU A 22 1.01 3.12 4.03
N ALA A 23 1.12 2.02 3.30
CA ALA A 23 2.39 1.43 2.89
C ALA A 23 2.41 1.14 1.39
N GLU A 24 3.23 1.88 0.65
CA GLU A 24 3.44 1.67 -0.79
C GLU A 24 4.57 0.65 -1.01
N ILE A 25 4.26 -0.50 -1.59
CA ILE A 25 5.19 -1.61 -1.78
C ILE A 25 5.50 -1.82 -3.25
N LYS A 26 6.75 -1.51 -3.64
CA LYS A 26 7.22 -1.59 -5.03
C LYS A 26 8.54 -2.32 -5.15
N LYS A 27 8.75 -2.95 -6.31
CA LYS A 27 10.02 -3.56 -6.74
C LYS A 27 10.39 -3.05 -8.13
N GLY A 28 11.19 -1.99 -8.17
CA GLY A 28 11.49 -1.28 -9.40
C GLY A 28 10.25 -0.57 -9.93
N LYS A 29 9.86 -0.85 -11.17
CA LYS A 29 8.64 -0.31 -11.80
C LYS A 29 7.38 -1.14 -11.55
N LYS A 30 7.51 -2.24 -10.81
CA LYS A 30 6.40 -3.16 -10.52
C LYS A 30 5.88 -2.95 -9.10
N VAL A 31 4.58 -3.06 -8.94
CA VAL A 31 3.92 -3.13 -7.63
C VAL A 31 4.01 -4.55 -7.08
N VAL A 32 3.99 -4.69 -5.76
CA VAL A 32 4.00 -5.99 -5.09
C VAL A 32 2.61 -6.26 -4.55
N LEU A 33 1.93 -7.25 -5.13
CA LEU A 33 0.56 -7.63 -4.77
C LEU A 33 0.58 -8.94 -3.97
N ASP A 34 -0.48 -9.16 -3.19
CA ASP A 34 -0.67 -10.37 -2.39
C ASP A 34 0.50 -10.63 -1.41
N ALA A 35 1.11 -9.56 -0.90
CA ALA A 35 2.13 -9.62 0.14
C ALA A 35 1.50 -9.56 1.53
N VAL A 36 2.18 -10.15 2.52
CA VAL A 36 1.79 -9.94 3.91
C VAL A 36 2.53 -8.72 4.44
N VAL A 37 1.77 -7.66 4.70
CA VAL A 37 2.26 -6.38 5.19
C VAL A 37 1.75 -6.18 6.62
N LEU A 38 2.69 -6.04 7.57
CA LEU A 38 2.40 -5.83 8.98
C LEU A 38 2.96 -4.48 9.43
N ALA A 39 2.12 -3.62 9.97
CA ALA A 39 2.51 -2.36 10.59
C ALA A 39 2.52 -2.51 12.11
N THR A 40 3.65 -2.21 12.74
CA THR A 40 3.81 -2.18 14.20
C THR A 40 3.92 -0.75 14.68
N VAL A 41 2.91 -0.28 15.41
CA VAL A 41 2.84 1.05 16.00
C VAL A 41 3.31 1.00 17.44
N HIS A 42 4.37 1.75 17.75
CA HIS A 42 4.88 1.89 19.11
C HIS A 42 4.17 3.05 19.81
N ARG A 43 3.63 2.78 20.99
CA ARG A 43 2.97 3.80 21.81
C ARG A 43 4.00 4.58 22.63
N PRO A 44 3.75 5.88 22.89
CA PRO A 44 4.68 6.72 23.66
C PRO A 44 4.86 6.21 25.10
N GLU A 45 6.00 6.61 25.68
CA GLU A 45 6.75 6.06 26.84
C GLU A 45 5.99 5.55 28.09
N LYS A 46 4.68 5.79 28.25
CA LYS A 46 3.90 5.24 29.37
C LYS A 46 3.41 3.81 29.15
N ASN A 47 3.39 3.30 27.92
CA ASN A 47 2.99 1.92 27.66
C ASN A 47 3.83 1.32 26.51
N PRO A 48 4.85 0.49 26.79
CA PRO A 48 5.75 -0.07 25.77
C PRO A 48 5.09 -1.08 24.84
N GLN A 49 3.80 -1.36 25.04
CA GLN A 49 3.05 -2.28 24.19
C GLN A 49 2.89 -1.69 22.79
N ALA A 50 3.59 -2.29 21.84
CA ALA A 50 3.39 -2.07 20.43
C ALA A 50 2.13 -2.81 19.95
N ILE A 51 1.41 -2.21 19.00
CA ILE A 51 0.25 -2.81 18.36
C ILE A 51 0.63 -3.16 16.93
N THR A 52 0.45 -4.43 16.55
CA THR A 52 0.68 -4.91 15.18
C THR A 52 -0.64 -5.07 14.47
N ILE A 53 -0.72 -4.51 13.26
CA ILE A 53 -1.92 -4.47 12.42
C ILE A 53 -1.54 -4.96 11.03
N ALA A 54 -2.40 -5.77 10.41
CA ALA A 54 -2.25 -6.15 9.02
C ALA A 54 -2.76 -5.03 8.12
N LEU A 55 -2.02 -4.72 7.05
CA LEU A 55 -2.47 -3.78 6.04
C LEU A 55 -3.01 -4.55 4.83
N HIS A 56 -4.04 -4.01 4.18
CA HIS A 56 -4.76 -4.66 3.09
C HIS A 56 -4.72 -3.79 1.81
N ASP A 57 -4.58 -4.46 0.66
CA ASP A 57 -4.65 -3.89 -0.70
C ASP A 57 -5.84 -4.58 -1.41
N ASP A 58 -7.04 -4.22 -0.99
CA ASP A 58 -8.32 -4.85 -1.35
C ASP A 58 -9.38 -3.86 -1.83
N GLY A 59 -9.05 -2.57 -1.90
CA GLY A 59 -9.94 -1.48 -2.29
C GLY A 59 -11.10 -1.25 -1.32
N LEU A 60 -11.01 -1.75 -0.09
CA LEU A 60 -11.98 -1.49 0.97
C LEU A 60 -11.44 -0.40 1.90
N ASP A 61 -12.27 0.60 2.21
CA ASP A 61 -11.91 1.71 3.12
C ASP A 61 -11.11 1.20 4.34
N PRO A 62 -9.88 1.71 4.58
CA PRO A 62 -9.30 2.94 4.02
C PRO A 62 -8.53 2.76 2.70
N ASP A 63 -8.47 1.56 2.15
CA ASP A 63 -7.82 1.33 0.87
C ASP A 63 -8.73 1.79 -0.27
N VAL A 64 -8.23 2.74 -1.06
CA VAL A 64 -9.04 3.42 -2.08
C VAL A 64 -9.06 2.63 -3.39
N GLN A 65 -8.00 1.87 -3.67
CA GLN A 65 -7.84 1.20 -4.95
C GLN A 65 -7.18 -0.16 -4.77
N GLU A 66 -7.93 -1.22 -5.08
CA GLU A 66 -7.40 -2.58 -5.05
C GLU A 66 -6.27 -2.79 -6.07
N ASN A 67 -5.34 -3.67 -5.70
CA ASN A 67 -4.25 -4.17 -6.52
C ASN A 67 -3.32 -3.09 -7.11
N ASP A 68 -3.16 -1.95 -6.43
CA ASP A 68 -2.26 -0.88 -6.86
C ASP A 68 -0.89 -0.92 -6.12
N GLY A 69 -0.72 -1.87 -5.19
CA GLY A 69 0.49 -2.04 -4.39
C GLY A 69 0.55 -1.09 -3.18
N VAL A 70 -0.55 -0.42 -2.83
CA VAL A 70 -0.69 0.40 -1.65
C VAL A 70 -1.55 -0.35 -0.65
N TYR A 71 -0.96 -0.67 0.50
CA TYR A 71 -1.66 -1.38 1.56
C TYR A 71 -2.04 -0.38 2.64
N SER A 72 -3.27 -0.48 3.16
CA SER A 72 -3.73 0.43 4.19
C SER A 72 -4.64 -0.21 5.24
N GLU A 73 -4.72 0.44 6.41
CA GLU A 73 -5.63 0.07 7.49
C GLU A 73 -5.79 1.24 8.47
N TYR A 74 -6.91 1.29 9.19
CA TYR A 74 -7.14 2.28 10.23
C TYR A 74 -6.36 1.94 11.50
N PHE A 75 -5.78 2.96 12.12
CA PHE A 75 -5.26 2.89 13.48
C PHE A 75 -6.10 3.78 14.40
N ILE A 76 -6.71 3.15 15.40
CA ILE A 76 -7.62 3.82 16.36
C ILE A 76 -7.16 3.67 17.82
N ASP A 77 -6.13 2.87 18.12
CA ASP A 77 -5.64 2.62 19.49
C ASP A 77 -4.62 3.67 19.96
N PHE A 78 -5.02 4.94 19.88
CA PHE A 78 -4.23 6.06 20.39
C PHE A 78 -4.35 6.17 21.90
N ILE A 79 -3.21 6.09 22.61
CA ILE A 79 -3.13 6.29 24.06
C ILE A 79 -2.18 7.43 24.39
N GLY A 80 -2.78 8.55 24.79
CA GLY A 80 -2.04 9.75 25.18
C GLY A 80 -1.50 10.54 24.00
N LYS A 81 -0.91 11.69 24.32
CA LYS A 81 -0.30 12.59 23.33
C LYS A 81 1.18 12.23 23.20
N GLY A 82 1.67 12.16 21.97
CA GLY A 82 3.07 11.87 21.71
C GLY A 82 3.33 11.49 20.27
N ILE A 83 4.58 11.08 20.01
CA ILE A 83 5.01 10.54 18.73
C ILE A 83 4.77 9.03 18.76
N TYR A 84 4.21 8.49 17.68
CA TYR A 84 3.93 7.07 17.50
C TYR A 84 4.82 6.52 16.38
N PRO A 85 5.98 5.91 16.69
CA PRO A 85 6.82 5.29 15.68
C PRO A 85 6.11 4.11 15.01
N VAL A 86 6.06 4.09 13.68
CA VAL A 86 5.51 2.99 12.90
C VAL A 86 6.64 2.24 12.20
N LYS A 87 6.68 0.92 12.36
CA LYS A 87 7.58 0.01 11.65
C LYS A 87 6.76 -0.89 10.75
N VAL A 88 7.06 -0.91 9.46
CA VAL A 88 6.38 -1.79 8.49
C VAL A 88 7.30 -2.95 8.13
N GLU A 89 6.76 -4.16 8.18
CA GLU A 89 7.43 -5.39 7.76
C GLU A 89 6.65 -6.02 6.62
N VAL A 90 7.36 -6.38 5.56
CA VAL A 90 6.79 -7.01 4.37
C VAL A 90 7.38 -8.40 4.22
N SER A 91 6.52 -9.40 4.11
CA SER A 91 6.93 -10.79 3.89
C SER A 91 6.25 -11.34 2.64
N ASN A 92 7.02 -12.12 1.87
CA ASN A 92 6.50 -12.82 0.71
C ASN A 92 5.82 -14.12 1.14
N GLN A 93 4.71 -14.44 0.48
CA GLN A 93 4.04 -15.72 0.56
C GLN A 93 3.97 -16.35 -0.84
N ASN A 94 3.44 -17.59 -0.93
CA ASN A 94 3.33 -18.30 -2.20
C ASN A 94 2.48 -17.57 -3.25
N ALA A 95 1.56 -16.71 -2.81
CA ALA A 95 0.69 -15.91 -3.68
C ALA A 95 1.31 -14.57 -4.10
N THR A 96 2.38 -14.11 -3.44
CA THR A 96 2.95 -12.78 -3.69
C THR A 96 3.44 -12.65 -5.12
N ARG A 97 2.93 -11.65 -5.84
CA ARG A 97 3.21 -11.44 -7.26
C ARG A 97 3.64 -10.01 -7.55
N LEU A 98 4.26 -9.82 -8.72
CA LEU A 98 4.67 -8.51 -9.21
C LEU A 98 3.80 -8.13 -10.39
N ASP A 99 3.22 -6.94 -10.36
CA ASP A 99 2.40 -6.41 -11.45
C ASP A 99 2.89 -5.03 -11.89
N TYR A 100 2.46 -4.56 -13.06
CA TYR A 100 2.69 -3.17 -13.46
C TYR A 100 1.48 -2.32 -13.07
N PRO A 101 1.69 -1.23 -12.31
CA PRO A 101 0.62 -0.27 -12.07
C PRO A 101 0.21 0.34 -13.41
N PHE A 102 -1.00 0.02 -13.86
CA PHE A 102 -1.52 0.31 -15.20
C PHE A 102 -0.66 -0.27 -16.34
N SER A 103 -1.07 -1.42 -16.88
CA SER A 103 -0.79 -1.72 -18.27
C SER A 103 -1.69 -0.83 -19.11
N ASP A 104 -1.12 0.18 -19.78
CA ASP A 104 -1.80 0.79 -20.91
C ASP A 104 -2.29 -0.35 -21.81
N SER A 105 -3.59 -0.38 -22.05
CA SER A 105 -4.25 -1.35 -22.92
C SER A 105 -3.94 -1.09 -24.40
N ASP A 106 -2.71 -0.72 -24.72
CA ASP A 106 -2.21 -0.55 -26.09
C ASP A 106 -1.13 -1.58 -26.40
N SER A 107 -1.59 -2.82 -26.56
CA SER A 107 -1.01 -3.69 -27.61
C SER A 107 -2.08 -4.55 -28.27
N SER A 108 -3.23 -3.94 -28.57
CA SER A 108 -3.99 -4.32 -29.75
C SER A 108 -3.28 -3.75 -30.98
N ILE A 109 -2.08 -4.24 -31.31
CA ILE A 109 -1.60 -4.08 -32.69
C ILE A 109 -2.41 -5.09 -33.50
N THR A 110 -3.61 -4.68 -33.89
CA THR A 110 -4.32 -5.28 -35.01
C THR A 110 -3.46 -5.03 -36.23
N THR A 111 -2.60 -5.99 -36.58
CA THR A 111 -2.02 -6.06 -37.92
C THR A 111 -3.16 -6.46 -38.87
N SER A 112 -3.91 -5.46 -39.30
CA SER A 112 -4.80 -5.54 -40.46
C SER A 112 -4.53 -4.32 -41.33
N MET A 113 -4.58 -4.55 -42.66
CA MET A 113 -4.50 -3.56 -43.75
C MET A 113 -3.02 -3.22 -44.15
N LEU A 114 -2.49 -3.47 -45.36
CA LEU A 114 -3.06 -3.65 -46.70
C LEU A 114 -2.12 -4.48 -47.61
N GLN A 115 -2.74 -5.17 -48.55
CA GLN A 115 -2.16 -5.55 -49.84
C GLN A 115 -1.58 -4.31 -50.52
N ASP A 116 -0.38 -4.40 -51.09
CA ASP A 116 -0.18 -3.84 -52.43
C ASP A 116 0.97 -4.56 -53.15
N THR A 117 0.61 -4.93 -54.37
CA THR A 117 1.35 -5.59 -55.44
C THR A 117 2.55 -4.78 -55.92
N MET A 118 3.66 -5.45 -56.25
CA MET A 118 4.28 -5.45 -57.59
C MET A 118 4.97 -6.79 -57.83
#